data_AF-B1X1X3-F1
#
_entry.id   AF-B1X1X3-F1
#
_cell.length_a   1.000
_cell.length_b   1.000
_cell.length_c   1.000
_cell.angle_alpha   90.00
_cell.angle_beta   90.00
_cell.angle_gamma   90.00
#
_symmetry.space_group_name_H-M   'P 1'
#
loop_
_entity.id
_entity.type
_entity.pdbx_description
1 polymer ?
#
loop_
_entity_poly.entity_id
_entity_poly.type
_entity_poly.pdbx_seq_one_letter_code
_entity_poly.pdbx_strand_id
1 'polypeptide(L)'
;MVKLTQRRNYLMKLLKVSVPNFRNLKNVELTFEPSLKPSVFPIGSLNGGSKTTLLKLLFLLLSHYKDSEATQFLLSFLGNYKPNRLIARIEILHESRLILLEYRLN
;
A
#
# COMPACT_ATOMS: atom_id res chain seq x y z
N MET A 1 9.76 -2.34 31.50
CA MET A 1 10.81 -2.60 30.47
C MET A 1 10.20 -3.50 29.41
N VAL A 2 9.82 -2.95 28.25
CA VAL A 2 9.23 -3.74 27.16
C VAL A 2 10.34 -4.53 26.48
N LYS A 3 10.31 -5.85 26.64
CA LYS A 3 11.27 -6.76 26.01
C LYS A 3 10.81 -6.95 24.55
N LEU A 4 11.50 -6.30 23.61
CA LEU A 4 11.28 -6.55 22.19
C LEU A 4 11.85 -7.95 21.88
N THR A 5 10.98 -8.95 21.88
CA THR A 5 11.30 -10.30 21.41
C THR A 5 11.79 -10.19 19.96
N GLN A 6 13.03 -10.62 19.68
CA GLN A 6 13.52 -10.78 18.30
C GLN A 6 12.56 -11.72 17.57
N ARG A 7 11.65 -11.15 16.76
CA ARG A 7 10.90 -11.92 15.78
C ARG A 7 11.92 -12.49 14.80
N ARG A 8 11.82 -13.79 14.52
CA ARG A 8 12.60 -14.47 13.47
C ARG A 8 12.68 -13.58 12.22
N ASN A 9 13.87 -13.44 11.65
CA ASN A 9 14.24 -12.56 10.53
C ASN A 9 13.59 -12.97 9.18
N TYR A 10 12.26 -13.13 9.13
CA TYR A 10 11.54 -13.16 7.86
C TYR A 10 11.31 -11.71 7.42
N LEU A 11 12.28 -11.14 6.72
CA LEU A 11 12.24 -9.76 6.26
C LEU A 11 11.36 -9.65 5.01
N MET A 12 10.08 -9.35 5.20
CA MET A 12 9.27 -8.74 4.15
C MET A 12 9.70 -7.28 3.98
N LYS A 13 10.02 -6.89 2.74
CA LYS A 13 10.35 -5.51 2.39
C LYS A 13 9.41 -5.04 1.29
N LEU A 14 8.68 -3.95 1.56
CA LEU A 14 7.97 -3.22 0.53
C LEU A 14 9.02 -2.63 -0.44
N LEU A 15 8.86 -2.85 -1.74
CA LEU A 15 9.78 -2.34 -2.77
C LEU A 15 9.13 -1.20 -3.56
N LYS A 16 7.89 -1.41 -3.98
CA LYS A 16 7.17 -0.43 -4.81
C LYS A 16 5.68 -0.43 -4.52
N VAL A 17 5.09 0.76 -4.61
CA VAL A 17 3.64 0.96 -4.65
C VAL A 17 3.36 1.83 -5.87
N SER A 18 2.48 1.36 -6.75
CA SER A 18 1.93 2.14 -7.85
C SER A 18 0.42 2.30 -7.69
N VAL A 19 -0.08 3.53 -7.68
CA VAL A 19 -1.51 3.87 -7.69
C VAL A 19 -1.80 4.67 -8.96
N PRO A 20 -2.26 4.02 -10.04
CA PRO A 20 -2.45 4.70 -11.33
C PRO A 20 -3.54 5.76 -11.24
N ASN A 21 -4.69 5.43 -10.64
CA ASN A 21 -5.78 6.38 -10.53
C ASN A 21 -6.79 5.96 -9.44
N PHE A 22 -6.76 6.65 -8.30
CA PHE A 22 -7.70 6.46 -7.19
C PHE A 22 -8.04 7.82 -6.56
N ARG A 23 -9.30 8.28 -6.69
CA ARG A 23 -9.72 9.63 -6.27
C ARG A 23 -8.78 10.71 -6.83
N ASN A 24 -8.07 11.43 -5.96
CA ASN A 24 -7.11 12.49 -6.30
C ASN A 24 -5.67 11.97 -6.43
N LEU A 25 -5.42 10.68 -6.15
CA LEU A 25 -4.13 10.03 -6.41
C LEU A 25 -4.07 9.67 -7.90
N LYS A 26 -3.23 10.39 -8.65
CA LYS A 26 -3.00 10.15 -10.08
C LYS A 26 -1.54 9.80 -10.29
N ASN A 27 -1.28 8.65 -10.91
CA ASN A 27 0.06 8.18 -11.27
C ASN A 27 1.06 8.25 -10.09
N VAL A 28 0.62 7.86 -8.90
CA VAL A 28 1.50 7.86 -7.72
C VAL A 28 2.41 6.64 -7.81
N GLU A 29 3.71 6.87 -7.69
CA GLU A 29 4.71 5.83 -7.51
C GLU A 29 5.53 6.10 -6.26
N LEU A 30 5.64 5.10 -5.39
CA LEU A 30 6.54 5.11 -4.25
C LEU A 30 7.52 3.96 -4.43
N THR A 31 8.82 4.25 -4.36
CA THR A 31 9.89 3.24 -4.39
C THR A 31 10.62 3.27 -3.06
N PHE A 32 10.86 2.09 -2.50
CA PHE A 32 11.47 1.89 -1.20
C PHE A 32 12.79 1.17 -1.39
N GLU A 33 13.89 1.87 -1.17
CA GLU A 33 15.24 1.32 -1.36
C GLU A 33 15.61 0.41 -0.16
N PRO A 34 15.73 -0.92 -0.34
CA PRO A 34 15.96 -1.88 0.75
C PRO A 34 17.28 -1.69 1.51
N SER A 35 18.23 -0.99 0.89
CA SER A 35 19.56 -0.71 1.44
C SER A 35 19.60 0.55 2.31
N LEU A 36 18.65 1.48 2.21
CA LEU A 36 18.65 2.71 3.00
C LEU A 36 18.41 2.45 4.50
N LYS A 37 19.19 3.15 5.34
CA LYS A 37 19.12 3.08 6.80
C LYS A 37 19.11 4.50 7.41
N PRO A 38 18.17 4.81 8.33
CA PRO A 38 17.04 3.99 8.75
C PRO A 38 16.01 3.80 7.61
N SER A 39 15.24 2.72 7.66
CA SER A 39 14.16 2.45 6.67
C SER A 39 12.92 3.29 6.98
N VAL A 40 13.09 4.61 7.04
CA VAL A 40 12.04 5.60 7.33
C VAL A 40 11.96 6.54 6.14
N PHE A 41 10.77 6.66 5.55
CA PHE A 41 10.54 7.43 4.34
C PHE A 41 9.51 8.54 4.63
N PRO A 42 9.91 9.81 4.58
CA PRO A 42 8.96 10.91 4.75
C PRO A 42 8.05 11.00 3.51
N ILE A 43 6.75 11.19 3.73
CA ILE A 43 5.80 11.49 2.66
C ILE A 43 5.53 12.99 2.66
N GLY A 44 6.23 13.71 1.79
CA GLY A 44 6.07 15.14 1.59
C GLY A 44 5.09 15.47 0.45
N SER A 45 4.17 16.41 0.68
CA SER A 45 3.39 17.06 -0.37
C SER A 45 2.74 18.35 0.16
N LEU A 46 2.19 19.18 -0.72
CA LEU A 46 1.37 20.33 -0.32
C LEU A 46 0.11 19.89 0.45
N ASN A 47 -0.48 20.82 1.20
CA ASN A 47 -1.81 20.61 1.80
C ASN A 47 -2.83 20.30 0.70
N GLY A 48 -3.72 19.33 0.95
CA GLY A 48 -4.62 18.81 -0.08
C GLY A 48 -3.99 17.80 -1.06
N GLY A 49 -2.67 17.56 -0.99
CA GLY A 49 -1.95 16.59 -1.82
C GLY A 49 -2.21 15.12 -1.47
N SER A 50 -3.35 14.81 -0.83
CA SER A 50 -3.88 13.45 -0.61
C SER A 50 -2.98 12.48 0.18
N LYS A 51 -2.04 12.97 1.01
CA LYS A 51 -1.15 12.13 1.85
C LYS A 51 -1.92 11.16 2.74
N THR A 52 -2.93 11.68 3.46
CA THR A 52 -3.79 10.87 4.33
C THR A 52 -4.56 9.83 3.54
N THR A 53 -5.03 10.16 2.32
CA THR A 53 -5.72 9.22 1.44
C THR A 53 -4.79 8.10 0.97
N LEU A 54 -3.56 8.44 0.59
CA LEU A 54 -2.54 7.47 0.18
C LEU A 54 -2.21 6.51 1.31
N LEU A 55 -1.94 7.03 2.51
CA LEU A 55 -1.66 6.20 3.69
C LEU A 55 -2.86 5.30 4.04
N LYS A 56 -4.09 5.85 4.09
CA LYS A 56 -5.30 5.05 4.36
C LYS A 56 -5.48 3.93 3.34
N LEU A 57 -5.30 4.21 2.05
CA LEU A 57 -5.37 3.21 0.99
C LEU A 57 -4.31 2.12 1.20
N LEU A 58 -3.06 2.50 1.42
CA LEU A 58 -1.97 1.56 1.66
C LEU A 58 -2.21 0.65 2.87
N PHE A 59 -2.61 1.23 4.00
CA PHE A 59 -2.94 0.46 5.19
C PHE A 59 -4.06 -0.54 4.90
N LEU A 60 -5.14 -0.12 4.26
CA LEU A 60 -6.25 -0.99 3.92
C LEU A 60 -5.84 -2.17 3.04
N LEU A 61 -5.13 -1.89 1.93
CA LEU A 61 -4.71 -2.93 0.99
C LEU A 61 -3.71 -3.91 1.61
N LEU A 62 -2.78 -3.43 2.43
CA LEU A 62 -1.78 -4.29 3.08
C LEU A 62 -2.32 -5.06 4.30
N SER A 63 -3.39 -4.58 4.94
CA SER A 63 -3.92 -5.19 6.17
C SER A 63 -5.10 -6.15 5.96
N HIS A 64 -5.92 -5.97 4.92
CA HIS A 64 -7.21 -6.68 4.80
C HIS A 64 -7.44 -7.29 3.41
N TYR A 65 -6.65 -8.29 3.01
CA TYR A 65 -6.88 -9.02 1.76
C TYR A 65 -8.11 -9.97 1.79
N LYS A 66 -8.71 -10.25 2.96
CA LYS A 66 -9.78 -11.27 3.10
C LYS A 66 -11.02 -10.84 3.88
N ASP A 67 -11.18 -9.56 4.18
CA ASP A 67 -12.30 -9.08 4.98
C ASP A 67 -13.39 -8.42 4.11
N SER A 68 -14.61 -8.91 4.26
CA SER A 68 -15.81 -8.34 3.63
C SER A 68 -16.03 -6.87 4.03
N GLU A 69 -15.60 -6.47 5.24
CA GLU A 69 -15.76 -5.10 5.73
C GLU A 69 -14.81 -4.12 5.01
N ALA A 70 -13.56 -4.53 4.76
CA ALA A 70 -12.61 -3.75 3.97
C ALA A 70 -13.09 -3.56 2.52
N THR A 71 -13.81 -4.55 1.99
CA THR A 71 -14.43 -4.47 0.67
C THR A 71 -15.58 -3.44 0.64
N GLN A 72 -16.44 -3.40 1.65
CA GLN A 72 -17.47 -2.36 1.76
C GLN A 72 -16.87 -0.97 2.03
N PHE A 73 -15.78 -0.88 2.79
CA PHE A 73 -15.05 0.36 2.97
C PHE A 73 -14.43 0.84 1.65
N LEU A 74 -13.82 -0.06 0.86
CA LEU A 74 -13.36 0.26 -0.50
C LEU A 74 -14.52 0.77 -1.35
N LEU A 75 -15.64 0.05 -1.41
CA LEU A 75 -16.82 0.42 -2.22
C LEU A 75 -17.42 1.77 -1.80
N SER A 76 -17.54 2.03 -0.49
CA SER A 76 -18.00 3.35 0.01
C SER A 76 -16.97 4.45 -0.22
N PHE A 77 -15.66 4.14 -0.22
CA PHE A 77 -14.64 5.07 -0.66
C PHE A 77 -14.67 5.32 -2.16
N LEU A 78 -15.17 4.36 -2.91
CA LEU A 78 -15.04 4.32 -4.34
C LEU A 78 -16.27 4.99 -5.01
N GLY A 79 -17.51 4.61 -4.73
CA GLY A 79 -18.64 5.12 -5.52
C GLY A 79 -18.60 4.57 -6.96
N ASN A 80 -19.17 5.28 -7.95
CA ASN A 80 -19.34 4.76 -9.31
C ASN A 80 -18.01 4.57 -10.06
N TYR A 81 -17.45 3.36 -10.02
CA TYR A 81 -16.25 3.00 -10.77
C TYR A 81 -16.54 1.97 -11.86
N LYS A 82 -15.66 1.96 -12.87
CA LYS A 82 -15.65 0.94 -13.91
C LYS A 82 -15.15 -0.39 -13.34
N PRO A 83 -15.79 -1.52 -13.68
CA PRO A 83 -15.32 -2.84 -13.28
C PRO A 83 -13.92 -3.15 -13.84
N ASN A 84 -13.20 -4.05 -13.18
CA ASN A 84 -11.84 -4.49 -13.51
C ASN A 84 -10.78 -3.36 -13.55
N ARG A 85 -11.03 -2.24 -12.86
CA ARG A 85 -10.09 -1.13 -12.78
C ARG A 85 -8.99 -1.43 -11.77
N LEU A 86 -7.73 -1.32 -12.21
CA LEU A 86 -6.56 -1.40 -11.33
C LEU A 86 -6.55 -0.22 -10.35
N ILE A 87 -6.56 -0.55 -9.05
CA ILE A 87 -6.50 0.40 -7.94
C ILE A 87 -5.05 0.64 -7.52
N ALA A 88 -4.32 -0.43 -7.28
CA ALA A 88 -2.92 -0.36 -6.90
C ALA A 88 -2.17 -1.64 -7.28
N ARG A 89 -0.87 -1.49 -7.48
CA ARG A 89 0.08 -2.59 -7.59
C ARG A 89 1.11 -2.42 -6.47
N ILE A 90 1.40 -3.50 -5.76
CA ILE A 90 2.36 -3.51 -4.66
C ILE A 90 3.38 -4.61 -4.92
N GLU A 91 4.67 -4.25 -4.83
CA GLU A 91 5.80 -5.16 -4.95
C GLU A 91 6.44 -5.36 -3.58
N ILE A 92 6.53 -6.62 -3.15
CA ILE A 92 7.09 -7.01 -1.85
C ILE A 92 8.19 -8.05 -2.09
N LEU A 93 9.37 -7.83 -1.51
CA LEU A 93 10.41 -8.84 -1.41
C LEU A 93 10.17 -9.68 -0.15
N HIS A 94 10.04 -10.98 -0.31
CA HIS A 94 9.93 -11.94 0.79
C HIS A 94 10.84 -13.14 0.51
N GLU A 95 11.82 -13.41 1.38
CA GLU A 95 12.72 -14.57 1.23
C GLU A 95 13.36 -14.68 -0.16
N SER A 96 13.85 -13.55 -0.69
CA SER A 96 14.43 -13.44 -2.04
C SER A 96 13.46 -13.70 -3.20
N ARG A 97 12.16 -13.77 -2.93
CA ARG A 97 11.09 -13.84 -3.93
C ARG A 97 10.36 -12.52 -4.04
N LEU A 98 10.13 -12.09 -5.28
CA LEU A 98 9.26 -10.95 -5.56
C LEU A 98 7.80 -11.41 -5.54
N ILE A 99 7.01 -10.82 -4.66
CA ILE A 99 5.57 -10.97 -4.59
C ILE A 99 4.93 -9.73 -5.21
N LEU A 100 4.09 -9.95 -6.21
CA LEU A 100 3.31 -8.91 -6.87
C LEU A 100 1.85 -9.01 -6.45
N LEU A 101 1.33 -7.95 -5.85
CA LEU A 101 -0.09 -7.85 -5.49
C LEU A 101 -0.77 -6.83 -6.41
N GLU A 102 -1.75 -7.27 -7.18
CA GLU A 102 -2.63 -6.39 -7.96
C GLU A 102 -4.00 -6.30 -7.31
N TYR A 103 -4.43 -5.08 -6.98
CA TYR A 103 -5.75 -4.81 -6.43
C TYR A 103 -6.62 -4.21 -7.51
N ARG A 104 -7.71 -4.90 -7.85
CA ARG A 104 -8.69 -4.50 -8.86
C ARG A 104 -10.06 -4.41 -8.23
N LEU A 105 -10.86 -3.44 -8.69
CA LEU A 105 -12.28 -3.41 -8.39
C LEU A 105 -12.99 -4.46 -9.24
N ASN A 106 -13.76 -5.34 -8.61
CA ASN A 106 -14.69 -6.24 -9.30
C ASN A 106 -16.02 -5.52 -9.52
#